data_AF-A0A1I3SL40-F1
#
_entry.id   AF-A0A1I3SL40-F1
#
_cell.length_a   1.000
_cell.length_b   1.000
_cell.length_c   1.000
_cell.angle_alpha   90.00
_cell.angle_beta   90.00
_cell.angle_gamma   90.00
#
_symmetry.space_group_name_H-M   'P 1'
#
loop_
_entity.id
_entity.type
_entity.pdbx_description
1 polymer ?
#
loop_
_entity_poly.entity_id
_entity_poly.type
_entity_poly.pdbx_seq_one_letter_code
_entity_poly.pdbx_strand_id
1 'polypeptide(L)'
;MKADKIKKVLPYIPEILVLVAAMVCFLGEWIGTSSLTSFSGIMGFGILVFIALLIWKNKYLALSIAILLAGASVYFLLALLSEFHEFRVENQERWQMLLVGCAIFGSLLVASLIMPRKYFAK
;
A
#
# COMPACT_ATOMS: atom_id res chain seq x y z
N MET A 1 -5.42 -31.78 3.62
CA MET A 1 -6.58 -30.89 3.42
C MET A 1 -6.36 -29.41 3.83
N LYS A 2 -5.20 -28.98 4.37
CA LYS A 2 -4.94 -27.55 4.72
C LYS A 2 -4.10 -26.78 3.69
N ALA A 3 -3.17 -27.44 2.98
CA ALA A 3 -2.27 -26.76 2.04
C ALA A 3 -2.98 -26.16 0.81
N ASP A 4 -4.04 -26.80 0.30
CA ASP A 4 -4.79 -26.31 -0.87
C ASP A 4 -5.50 -24.98 -0.63
N LYS A 5 -6.00 -24.74 0.59
CA LYS A 5 -6.66 -23.47 0.93
C LYS A 5 -5.65 -22.32 1.02
N ILE A 6 -4.45 -22.57 1.55
CA ILE A 6 -3.39 -21.55 1.69
C ILE A 6 -2.88 -21.10 0.31
N LYS A 7 -2.65 -22.05 -0.60
CA LYS A 7 -2.26 -21.75 -1.99
C LYS A 7 -3.29 -20.87 -2.72
N LYS A 8 -4.56 -20.96 -2.33
CA LYS A 8 -5.66 -20.18 -2.93
C LYS A 8 -5.72 -18.74 -2.43
N VAL A 9 -5.26 -18.47 -1.21
CA VAL A 9 -5.25 -17.13 -0.58
C VAL A 9 -3.93 -16.39 -0.83
N LEU A 10 -2.81 -17.11 -0.99
CA LEU A 10 -1.49 -16.55 -1.28
C LEU A 10 -1.46 -15.49 -2.41
N PRO A 11 -2.14 -15.67 -3.56
CA PRO A 11 -2.14 -14.66 -4.61
C PRO A 11 -3.00 -13.43 -4.30
N TYR A 12 -3.75 -13.40 -3.20
CA TYR A 12 -4.55 -12.25 -2.75
C TYR A 12 -3.83 -11.40 -1.67
N ILE A 13 -2.63 -11.80 -1.27
CA ILE A 13 -1.80 -11.07 -0.29
C ILE A 13 -1.58 -9.60 -0.67
N PRO A 14 -1.16 -9.25 -1.90
CA PRO A 14 -0.91 -7.86 -2.22
C PRO A 14 -2.19 -7.01 -2.14
N GLU A 15 -3.34 -7.57 -2.52
CA GLU A 15 -4.63 -6.88 -2.40
C GLU A 15 -5.05 -6.68 -0.95
N ILE A 16 -4.85 -7.69 -0.10
CA ILE A 16 -5.15 -7.59 1.34
C ILE A 16 -4.24 -6.53 1.99
N LEU A 17 -2.95 -6.52 1.65
CA LEU A 17 -1.99 -5.56 2.21
C LEU A 17 -2.39 -4.12 1.88
N VAL A 18 -2.70 -3.84 0.61
CA VAL A 18 -3.11 -2.49 0.18
C VAL A 18 -4.44 -2.09 0.82
N LEU A 19 -5.39 -3.03 0.95
CA LEU A 19 -6.69 -2.75 1.56
C LEU A 19 -6.57 -2.47 3.06
N VAL A 20 -5.74 -3.22 3.78
CA VAL A 20 -5.45 -2.97 5.20
C VAL A 20 -4.74 -1.63 5.37
N ALA A 21 -3.72 -1.33 4.56
CA ALA A 21 -3.00 -0.06 4.63
C ALA A 21 -3.94 1.13 4.36
N ALA A 22 -4.79 1.04 3.34
CA ALA A 22 -5.79 2.06 3.04
C ALA A 22 -6.79 2.25 4.19
N MET A 23 -7.24 1.15 4.81
CA MET A 23 -8.19 1.20 5.92
C MET A 23 -7.58 1.81 7.19
N VAL A 24 -6.32 1.47 7.52
CA VAL A 24 -5.59 2.05 8.66
C VAL A 24 -5.40 3.54 8.47
N CYS A 25 -4.96 3.98 7.28
CA CYS A 25 -4.79 5.40 7.01
C CYS A 25 -6.12 6.16 7.04
N PHE A 26 -7.18 5.58 6.45
CA PHE A 26 -8.52 6.18 6.47
C PHE A 26 -9.08 6.32 7.90
N LEU A 27 -8.93 5.28 8.73
CA LEU A 27 -9.36 5.32 10.14
C LEU A 27 -8.54 6.32 10.97
N GLY A 28 -7.22 6.40 10.73
CA GLY A 28 -6.35 7.37 11.40
C GLY A 28 -6.77 8.82 11.13
N GLU A 29 -7.05 9.15 9.87
CA GLU A 29 -7.56 10.46 9.46
C GLU A 29 -8.97 10.75 10.01
N TRP A 30 -9.87 9.75 9.99
CA TRP A 30 -11.22 9.93 10.52
C TRP A 30 -11.22 10.19 12.03
N ILE A 31 -10.32 9.54 12.78
CA ILE A 31 -10.19 9.76 14.23
C ILE A 31 -9.48 11.09 14.54
N GLY A 32 -8.49 11.48 13.72
CA GLY A 32 -7.67 12.67 13.94
C GLY A 32 -8.29 14.00 13.48
N THR A 33 -9.24 13.97 12.54
CA THR A 33 -9.84 15.17 11.96
C THR A 33 -11.36 15.06 11.85
N SER A 34 -12.08 16.02 12.45
CA SER A 34 -13.55 16.06 12.50
C SER A 34 -14.21 16.56 11.21
N SER A 35 -13.43 16.88 10.18
CA SER A 35 -13.92 17.29 8.87
C SER A 35 -13.58 16.24 7.82
N LEU A 36 -14.55 15.93 6.95
CA LEU A 36 -14.32 15.23 5.69
C LEU A 36 -13.48 16.15 4.79
N THR A 37 -12.21 16.29 5.09
CA THR A 37 -11.24 16.95 4.21
C THR A 37 -11.13 16.16 2.92
N SER A 38 -10.76 16.84 1.84
CA SER A 38 -10.62 16.26 0.49
C SER A 38 -9.76 14.99 0.45
N PHE A 39 -8.85 14.82 1.41
CA PHE A 39 -7.98 13.65 1.54
C PHE A 39 -8.73 12.36 1.92
N SER A 40 -9.69 12.42 2.86
CA SER A 40 -10.54 11.27 3.21
C SER A 40 -11.39 10.80 2.02
N GLY A 41 -11.86 11.75 1.18
CA GLY A 41 -12.61 11.46 -0.04
C GLY A 41 -11.75 10.78 -1.11
N ILE A 42 -10.50 11.21 -1.28
CA ILE A 42 -9.52 10.58 -2.18
C ILE A 42 -9.21 9.15 -1.71
N MET A 43 -9.06 8.91 -0.40
CA MET A 43 -8.86 7.56 0.14
C MET A 43 -10.09 6.66 -0.05
N GLY A 44 -11.29 7.18 0.21
CA GLY A 44 -12.54 6.44 -0.03
C GLY A 44 -12.70 6.07 -1.51
N PHE A 45 -12.34 6.97 -2.43
CA PHE A 45 -12.31 6.68 -3.86
C PHE A 45 -11.27 5.61 -4.20
N GLY A 46 -10.08 5.67 -3.59
CA GLY A 46 -9.05 4.63 -3.73
C GLY A 46 -9.55 3.24 -3.33
N ILE A 47 -10.28 3.14 -2.21
CA ILE A 47 -10.90 1.89 -1.74
C ILE A 47 -11.96 1.40 -2.75
N LEU A 48 -12.82 2.28 -3.26
CA LEU A 48 -13.84 1.94 -4.26
C LEU A 48 -13.22 1.41 -5.57
N VAL A 49 -12.17 2.07 -6.06
CA VAL A 49 -11.42 1.62 -7.26
C VAL A 49 -10.78 0.25 -7.00
N PHE A 50 -10.31 -0.01 -5.79
CA PHE A 50 -9.75 -1.29 -5.39
C PHE A 50 -10.81 -2.40 -5.32
N ILE A 51 -12.00 -2.10 -4.82
CA ILE A 51 -13.15 -3.01 -4.83
C ILE A 51 -13.57 -3.31 -6.28
N ALA A 52 -13.61 -2.29 -7.14
CA ALA A 52 -13.90 -2.46 -8.55
C ALA A 52 -12.87 -3.38 -9.23
N LEU A 53 -11.59 -3.29 -8.87
CA LEU A 53 -10.56 -4.22 -9.33
C LEU A 53 -10.88 -5.68 -8.95
N LEU A 54 -11.28 -5.91 -7.70
CA LEU A 54 -11.57 -7.26 -7.18
C LEU A 54 -12.79 -7.89 -7.88
N ILE A 55 -13.79 -7.09 -8.22
CA ILE A 55 -15.02 -7.52 -8.91
C ILE A 55 -14.75 -7.74 -10.40
N TRP A 56 -14.19 -6.74 -11.09
CA TRP A 56 -14.09 -6.74 -12.56
C TRP A 56 -12.88 -7.51 -13.08
N LYS A 57 -11.87 -7.77 -12.24
CA LYS A 57 -10.63 -8.50 -12.56
C LYS A 57 -9.94 -8.00 -13.84
N ASN A 58 -10.05 -6.70 -14.11
CA ASN A 58 -9.50 -6.11 -15.32
C ASN A 58 -7.97 -6.00 -15.21
N LYS A 59 -7.27 -6.62 -16.16
CA LYS A 59 -5.79 -6.67 -16.23
C LYS A 59 -5.17 -5.27 -16.34
N TYR A 60 -5.81 -4.38 -17.10
CA TYR A 60 -5.34 -3.01 -17.27
C TYR A 60 -5.50 -2.20 -16.00
N LEU A 61 -6.61 -2.38 -15.28
CA LEU A 61 -6.86 -1.72 -14.01
C LEU A 61 -5.88 -2.22 -12.93
N ALA A 62 -5.55 -3.51 -12.93
CA ALA A 62 -4.52 -4.09 -12.05
C ALA A 62 -3.14 -3.48 -12.33
N LEU A 63 -2.78 -3.33 -13.61
CA LEU A 63 -1.53 -2.73 -14.03
C LEU A 63 -1.44 -1.25 -13.64
N SER A 64 -2.49 -0.47 -13.89
CA SER A 64 -2.54 0.94 -13.51
C SER A 64 -2.38 1.13 -12.00
N ILE A 65 -3.06 0.31 -11.19
CA ILE A 65 -2.91 0.33 -9.73
C ILE A 65 -1.49 -0.04 -9.32
N ALA A 66 -0.89 -1.07 -9.93
CA ALA A 66 0.48 -1.45 -9.63
C ALA A 66 1.48 -0.34 -9.96
N ILE A 67 1.33 0.35 -11.10
CA ILE A 67 2.16 1.50 -11.49
C ILE A 67 2.01 2.63 -10.48
N LEU A 68 0.77 2.99 -10.12
CA LEU A 68 0.51 4.02 -9.12
C LEU A 68 1.11 3.64 -7.75
N LEU A 69 0.99 2.37 -7.34
CA LEU A 69 1.55 1.87 -6.10
C LEU A 69 3.08 1.89 -6.10
N ALA A 70 3.72 1.56 -7.23
CA ALA A 70 5.16 1.67 -7.39
C ALA A 70 5.63 3.13 -7.28
N GLY A 71 4.94 4.05 -7.98
CA GLY A 71 5.20 5.48 -7.90
C GLY A 71 5.02 6.03 -6.48
N ALA A 72 3.93 5.64 -5.81
CA ALA A 72 3.67 6.01 -4.42
C ALA A 72 4.73 5.45 -3.46
N SER A 73 5.22 4.23 -3.70
CA SER A 73 6.31 3.63 -2.91
C SER A 73 7.61 4.42 -3.07
N VAL A 74 7.95 4.83 -4.30
CA VAL A 74 9.13 5.68 -4.55
C VAL A 74 8.96 7.05 -3.89
N TYR A 75 7.78 7.67 -4.02
CA TYR A 75 7.48 8.93 -3.36
C TYR A 75 7.63 8.82 -1.82
N PHE A 76 7.11 7.74 -1.22
CA PHE A 76 7.27 7.47 0.20
C PHE A 76 8.73 7.32 0.60
N LEU A 77 9.54 6.61 -0.19
CA LEU A 77 10.97 6.47 0.06
C LEU A 77 11.68 7.84 0.03
N LEU A 78 11.34 8.70 -0.92
CA LEU A 78 11.89 10.05 -1.00
C LEU A 78 11.50 10.90 0.22
N ALA A 79 10.25 10.82 0.65
CA ALA A 79 9.78 11.50 1.86
C ALA A 79 10.55 11.00 3.12
N LEU A 80 10.75 9.69 3.23
CA LEU A 80 11.50 9.09 4.32
C LEU A 80 12.98 9.53 4.33
N LEU A 81 13.62 9.60 3.16
CA LEU A 81 15.00 10.08 3.06
C LEU A 81 15.12 11.57 3.38
N SER A 82 14.09 12.36 3.05
CA SER A 82 14.01 13.78 3.41
C SER A 82 13.94 13.96 4.92
N GLU A 83 13.03 13.26 5.59
CA GLU A 83 12.85 13.34 7.04
C GLU A 83 14.06 12.74 7.79
N PHE A 84 14.69 11.70 7.26
CA PHE A 84 15.95 11.16 7.80
C PHE A 84 17.09 12.19 7.81
N HIS A 85 17.13 13.12 6.85
CA HIS A 85 18.14 14.19 6.78
C HIS A 85 17.92 15.32 7.80
N GLU A 86 16.71 15.48 8.34
CA GLU A 86 16.39 16.53 9.31
C GLU A 86 16.87 16.19 10.73
N PHE A 87 17.13 14.91 11.02
CA PHE A 87 17.67 14.48 12.30
C PHE A 87 19.12 14.96 12.48
N ARG A 88 19.27 16.02 13.27
CA ARG A 88 20.58 16.64 13.60
C ARG A 88 21.49 15.76 14.48
N VAL A 89 20.94 14.76 15.16
CA VAL A 89 21.68 13.86 16.07
C VAL A 89 21.33 12.42 15.71
N GLU A 90 22.34 11.55 15.69
CA GLU A 90 22.11 10.10 15.60
C GLU A 90 21.44 9.62 16.89
N ASN A 91 20.13 9.37 16.82
CA ASN A 91 19.34 8.79 17.90
C ASN A 91 18.74 7.45 17.48
N GLN A 92 18.30 6.66 18.46
CA GLN A 92 17.68 5.35 18.22
C GLN A 92 16.41 5.45 17.37
N GLU A 93 15.66 6.55 17.50
CA GLU A 93 14.41 6.80 16.79
C GLU A 93 14.62 6.95 15.28
N ARG A 94 15.70 7.63 14.86
CA ARG A 94 16.07 7.80 13.44
C ARG A 94 16.30 6.45 12.75
N TRP A 95 16.97 5.51 13.41
CA TRP A 95 17.20 4.16 12.86
C TRP A 95 15.94 3.31 12.85
N GLN A 96 15.10 3.42 13.88
CA GLN A 96 13.81 2.75 13.91
C GLN A 96 12.91 3.21 12.78
N MET A 97 12.81 4.52 12.55
CA MET A 97 12.04 5.10 11.46
C MET A 97 12.52 4.59 10.10
N LEU A 98 13.84 4.60 9.86
CA LEU A 98 14.40 4.12 8.60
C LEU A 98 14.11 2.64 8.37
N LEU A 99 14.29 1.79 9.38
CA LEU A 99 14.04 0.35 9.27
C LEU A 99 12.56 0.05 9.01
N VAL A 100 11.65 0.65 9.77
CA VAL A 100 10.21 0.45 9.62
C VAL A 100 9.75 0.94 8.25
N GLY A 101 10.20 2.12 7.84
CA GLY A 101 9.82 2.68 6.55
C GLY A 101 10.40 1.91 5.36
N CYS A 102 11.65 1.44 5.44
CA CYS A 102 12.21 0.54 4.42
C CYS A 102 11.45 -0.79 4.33
N ALA A 103 11.00 -1.35 5.46
CA ALA A 103 10.18 -2.56 5.47
C ALA A 103 8.81 -2.32 4.80
N ILE A 104 8.15 -1.20 5.09
CA ILE A 104 6.90 -0.80 4.44
C ILE A 104 7.12 -0.62 2.93
N PHE A 105 8.15 0.15 2.53
CA PHE A 105 8.52 0.36 1.13
C PHE A 105 8.74 -0.97 0.39
N GLY A 106 9.56 -1.86 0.95
CA GLY A 106 9.85 -3.16 0.35
C GLY A 106 8.59 -4.01 0.19
N SER A 107 7.71 -4.01 1.19
CA SER A 107 6.44 -4.74 1.13
C SER A 107 5.50 -4.23 0.03
N LEU A 108 5.40 -2.90 -0.13
CA LEU A 108 4.54 -2.26 -1.14
C LEU A 108 5.10 -2.44 -2.55
N LEU A 109 6.41 -2.36 -2.72
CA LEU A 109 7.08 -2.57 -3.99
C LEU A 109 6.93 -4.03 -4.46
N VAL A 110 7.12 -4.99 -3.55
CA VAL A 110 6.88 -6.42 -3.85
C VAL A 110 5.40 -6.65 -4.20
N ALA A 111 4.47 -6.03 -3.45
CA ALA A 111 3.05 -6.14 -3.75
C ALA A 111 2.71 -5.61 -5.15
N SER A 112 3.27 -4.45 -5.53
CA SER A 112 3.11 -3.86 -6.87
C SER A 112 3.61 -4.79 -7.98
N LEU A 113 4.73 -5.48 -7.79
CA LEU A 113 5.27 -6.40 -8.81
C LEU A 113 4.48 -7.71 -8.94
N ILE A 114 3.96 -8.24 -7.84
CA ILE A 114 3.26 -9.53 -7.81
C ILE A 114 1.81 -9.38 -8.27
N MET A 115 1.15 -8.27 -7.93
CA MET A 115 -0.27 -8.06 -8.16
C MET A 115 -0.69 -8.20 -9.63
N PRO A 116 -0.02 -7.59 -10.63
CA PRO A 116 -0.37 -7.78 -12.04
C PRO A 116 -0.22 -9.22 -12.51
N ARG A 117 0.82 -9.95 -12.04
CA ARG A 117 1.11 -11.32 -12.50
C ARG A 117 -0.09 -12.24 -12.37
N LYS A 118 -0.89 -12.09 -11.31
CA LYS A 118 -2.14 -12.83 -11.12
C LYS A 118 -3.21 -12.55 -12.16
N TYR A 119 -3.37 -11.29 -12.56
CA TYR A 119 -4.38 -10.89 -13.54
C TYR A 119 -3.92 -11.19 -14.96
N PHE A 120 -2.61 -11.20 -15.23
CA PHE A 120 -2.05 -11.57 -16.54
C PHE A 120 -1.93 -13.09 -16.75
N ALA A 121 -1.70 -13.87 -15.69
CA ALA A 121 -1.60 -15.34 -15.76
C ALA A 121 -2.95 -16.07 -15.87
N LYS A 122 -4.06 -15.34 -15.98
CA LYS A 122 -5.43 -15.84 -16.09
C LYS A 122 -6.06 -15.45 -17.42
#